data_AF-A0A068NJS9-F1
#
_entry.id   AF-A0A068NJS9-F1
#
_cell.length_a   1.000
_cell.length_b   1.000
_cell.length_c   1.000
_cell.angle_alpha   90.00
_cell.angle_beta   90.00
_cell.angle_gamma   90.00
#
_symmetry.space_group_name_H-M   'P 1'
#
loop_
_entity.id
_entity.type
_entity.pdbx_description
1 polymer ?
#
loop_
_entity_poly.entity_id
_entity_poly.type
_entity_poly.pdbx_seq_one_letter_code
_entity_poly.pdbx_strand_id
1 'polypeptide(L)'
;MPNDTDSAQGSPDLTTDVWSSLRLPASERAERLVKNANDVQGQQLSALDRLAVVITDQVGTMGFFLTIFAWTVLWCGYNILASRVPSLHWKAFDPFPAFVSYLLICNVIQILLIPLIMVGQNLQGRHAEIRAQLDFEINQTAEKEVTMILRHLEHQTDLIIQLMKHQNCQVSPEVVRSLRTDQQLTKEIEKEKPT
;
A
#
# COMPACT_ATOMS: atom_id res chain seq x y z
N MET A 1 15.67 -55.99 -18.94
CA MET A 1 14.82 -54.81 -19.14
C MET A 1 15.01 -53.90 -17.92
N PRO A 2 15.96 -52.97 -17.92
CA PRO A 2 16.07 -51.93 -16.90
C PRO A 2 15.13 -50.78 -17.23
N ASN A 3 14.55 -50.18 -16.19
CA ASN A 3 13.58 -49.09 -16.25
C ASN A 3 14.34 -47.76 -16.30
N ASP A 4 14.17 -47.01 -17.38
CA ASP A 4 14.73 -45.68 -17.58
C ASP A 4 13.95 -44.66 -16.75
N THR A 5 14.41 -44.35 -15.55
CA THR A 5 13.99 -43.15 -14.81
C THR A 5 15.20 -42.50 -14.15
N ASP A 6 16.13 -42.01 -14.97
CA ASP A 6 17.19 -41.12 -14.51
C ASP A 6 17.53 -40.16 -15.67
N SER A 7 16.73 -39.10 -15.81
CA SER A 7 17.02 -37.94 -16.67
C SER A 7 15.89 -36.89 -16.59
N ALA A 8 15.65 -36.38 -15.38
CA ALA A 8 15.09 -35.04 -15.22
C ALA A 8 16.18 -34.14 -14.61
N GLN A 9 17.36 -34.15 -15.23
CA GLN A 9 18.37 -33.13 -14.97
C GLN A 9 17.89 -31.86 -15.66
N GLY A 10 17.27 -30.99 -14.86
CA GLY A 10 16.73 -29.70 -15.29
C GLY A 10 17.80 -28.90 -16.04
N SER A 11 17.44 -28.45 -17.23
CA SER A 11 18.21 -27.53 -18.05
C SER A 11 18.68 -26.33 -17.22
N PRO A 12 19.92 -25.84 -17.41
CA PRO A 12 20.37 -24.62 -16.77
C PRO A 12 19.43 -23.47 -17.17
N ASP A 13 18.92 -22.76 -16.15
CA ASP A 13 17.87 -21.76 -16.21
C ASP A 13 18.32 -20.48 -16.96
N LEU A 14 18.57 -20.58 -18.26
CA LEU A 14 18.92 -19.47 -19.16
C LEU A 14 17.91 -18.33 -19.09
N THR A 15 16.66 -18.64 -18.73
CA THR A 15 15.61 -17.63 -18.54
C THR A 15 15.91 -16.76 -17.33
N THR A 16 16.36 -17.30 -16.19
CA THR A 16 16.65 -16.50 -14.98
C THR A 16 17.85 -15.56 -15.13
N ASP A 17 18.85 -15.94 -15.93
CA ASP A 17 20.05 -15.12 -16.18
C ASP A 17 19.80 -13.94 -17.14
N VAL A 18 18.88 -14.07 -18.08
CA VAL A 18 18.53 -12.97 -18.98
C VAL A 18 17.74 -11.90 -18.23
N TRP A 19 16.82 -12.29 -17.35
CA TRP A 19 16.05 -11.34 -16.54
C TRP A 19 16.88 -10.65 -15.46
N SER A 20 17.90 -11.33 -14.90
CA SER A 20 18.82 -10.72 -13.93
C SER A 20 19.72 -9.67 -14.58
N SER A 21 20.16 -9.90 -15.82
CA SER A 21 20.96 -8.93 -16.58
C SER A 21 20.16 -7.75 -17.14
N LEU A 22 18.84 -7.91 -17.34
CA LEU A 22 17.94 -6.82 -17.72
C LEU A 22 17.37 -6.02 -16.53
N ARG A 23 17.76 -6.36 -15.30
CA ARG A 23 17.32 -5.63 -14.10
C ARG A 23 17.85 -4.20 -14.18
N LEU A 24 16.98 -3.28 -14.58
CA LEU A 24 17.32 -1.87 -14.77
C LEU A 24 17.78 -1.27 -13.43
N PRO A 25 18.81 -0.42 -13.42
CA PRO A 25 19.30 0.25 -12.20
C PRO A 25 18.21 1.06 -11.47
N ALA A 26 17.15 1.44 -12.19
CA ALA A 26 15.94 2.05 -11.65
C ALA A 26 15.25 1.19 -10.58
N SER A 27 15.15 -0.12 -10.80
CA SER A 27 14.49 -1.07 -9.88
C SER A 27 15.25 -1.24 -8.57
N GLU A 28 16.58 -1.31 -8.62
CA GLU A 28 17.42 -1.38 -7.42
C GLU A 28 17.38 -0.08 -6.62
N ARG A 29 17.29 1.07 -7.30
CA ARG A 29 17.21 2.37 -6.64
C ARG A 29 15.88 2.52 -5.90
N ALA A 30 14.76 2.13 -6.53
CA ALA A 30 13.45 2.12 -5.87
C ALA A 30 13.42 1.19 -4.65
N GLU A 31 13.97 -0.03 -4.76
CA GLU A 31 14.05 -0.96 -3.63
C GLU A 31 14.89 -0.41 -2.48
N ARG A 32 16.03 0.25 -2.78
CA ARG A 32 16.88 0.89 -1.76
C ARG A 32 16.17 2.07 -1.07
N LEU A 33 15.42 2.89 -1.80
CA LEU A 33 14.67 4.02 -1.23
C LEU A 33 13.57 3.52 -0.28
N VAL A 34 12.80 2.51 -0.69
CA VAL A 34 11.77 1.89 0.14
C VAL A 34 12.38 1.24 1.39
N LYS A 35 13.50 0.54 1.24
CA LYS A 35 14.19 -0.10 2.36
C LYS A 35 14.76 0.92 3.35
N ASN A 36 15.41 1.98 2.84
CA ASN A 36 15.95 3.05 3.68
C ASN A 36 14.85 3.74 4.49
N ALA A 37 13.70 4.01 3.89
CA ALA A 37 12.56 4.58 4.60
C ALA A 37 12.02 3.67 5.72
N ASN A 38 11.93 2.37 5.45
CA ASN A 38 11.48 1.40 6.44
C ASN A 38 12.49 1.28 7.60
N ASP A 39 13.80 1.37 7.31
CA ASP A 39 14.87 1.34 8.31
C ASP A 39 14.87 2.61 9.19
N VAL A 40 14.67 3.79 8.59
CA VAL A 40 14.55 5.08 9.31
C VAL A 40 13.30 5.11 10.18
N GLN A 41 12.20 4.49 9.73
CA GLN A 41 10.98 4.33 10.54
C GLN A 41 11.17 3.36 11.71
N GLY A 42 11.86 2.23 11.48
CA GLY A 42 12.13 1.24 12.52
C GLY A 42 12.92 1.81 13.70
N GLN A 43 13.79 2.80 13.46
CA GLN A 43 14.63 3.44 14.48
C GLN A 43 13.91 4.52 15.31
N GLN A 44 12.81 5.11 14.82
CA GLN A 44 12.10 6.20 15.53
C GLN A 44 10.96 5.73 16.45
N LEU A 45 10.63 4.44 16.44
CA LEU A 45 9.50 3.92 17.20
C LEU A 45 9.92 3.57 18.63
N SER A 46 9.47 4.36 19.61
CA SER A 46 9.60 4.00 21.02
C SER A 46 8.75 2.75 21.32
N ALA A 47 9.13 1.99 22.35
CA ALA A 47 8.37 0.81 22.78
C ALA A 47 6.92 1.18 23.15
N LEU A 48 6.71 2.37 23.70
CA LEU A 48 5.38 2.90 24.03
C LEU A 48 4.56 3.24 22.77
N ASP A 49 5.21 3.76 21.72
CA ASP A 49 4.54 4.09 20.47
C ASP A 49 4.09 2.82 19.73
N ARG A 50 4.92 1.76 19.78
CA ARG A 50 4.55 0.43 19.27
C ARG A 50 3.34 -0.13 20.00
N LEU A 51 3.29 -0.03 21.33
CA LEU A 51 2.14 -0.46 22.12
C LEU A 51 0.89 0.34 21.75
N ALA A 52 1.01 1.67 21.62
CA ALA A 52 -0.11 2.54 21.23
C ALA A 52 -0.67 2.16 19.85
N VAL A 53 0.20 1.88 18.86
CA VAL A 53 -0.24 1.45 17.53
C VAL A 53 -0.92 0.10 17.55
N VAL A 54 -0.36 -0.89 18.27
CA VAL A 54 -0.98 -2.23 18.38
C VAL A 54 -2.36 -2.14 19.05
N ILE A 55 -2.47 -1.36 20.13
CA ILE A 55 -3.76 -1.16 20.81
C ILE A 55 -4.75 -0.45 19.88
N THR A 56 -4.31 0.58 19.17
CA THR A 56 -5.18 1.34 18.25
C THR A 56 -5.66 0.49 17.08
N ASP A 57 -4.81 -0.39 16.54
CA ASP A 57 -5.17 -1.30 15.45
C ASP A 57 -6.21 -2.34 15.88
N GLN A 58 -6.00 -2.93 17.07
CA GLN A 58 -6.93 -3.91 17.64
C GLN A 58 -8.27 -3.26 18.06
N VAL A 59 -8.22 -2.11 18.72
CA VAL A 59 -9.41 -1.39 19.22
C VAL A 59 -10.17 -0.69 18.08
N GLY A 60 -9.46 -0.22 17.05
CA GLY A 60 -10.03 0.48 15.89
C GLY A 60 -10.73 -0.43 14.88
N THR A 61 -10.66 -1.75 15.07
CA THR A 61 -11.32 -2.71 14.18
C THR A 61 -12.84 -2.71 14.40
N MET A 62 -13.61 -2.61 13.31
CA MET A 62 -15.09 -2.60 13.37
C MET A 62 -15.70 -3.82 14.08
N GLY A 63 -15.07 -4.99 13.95
CA GLY A 63 -15.50 -6.21 14.63
C GLY A 63 -15.34 -6.16 16.16
N PHE A 64 -14.30 -5.49 16.68
CA PHE A 64 -14.08 -5.34 18.11
C PHE A 64 -15.15 -4.45 18.75
N PHE A 65 -15.46 -3.32 18.09
CA PHE A 65 -16.56 -2.44 18.49
C PHE A 65 -17.89 -3.20 18.58
N LEU A 66 -18.24 -3.95 17.53
CA LEU A 66 -19.50 -4.70 17.49
C LEU A 66 -19.57 -5.78 18.57
N THR A 67 -18.45 -6.44 18.86
CA THR A 67 -18.35 -7.46 19.92
C THR A 67 -18.62 -6.87 21.30
N ILE A 68 -17.97 -5.75 21.65
CA ILE A 68 -18.18 -5.07 22.93
C ILE A 68 -19.59 -4.48 23.02
N PHE A 69 -20.09 -3.91 21.93
CA PHE A 69 -21.44 -3.35 21.88
C PHE A 69 -22.50 -4.45 22.08
N ALA A 70 -22.41 -5.56 21.35
CA ALA A 70 -23.30 -6.71 21.50
C ALA A 70 -23.24 -7.28 22.92
N TRP A 71 -22.03 -7.47 23.48
CA TRP A 71 -21.85 -7.90 24.86
C TRP A 71 -22.53 -6.94 25.86
N THR A 72 -22.35 -5.63 25.68
CA THR A 72 -22.96 -4.61 26.56
C THR A 72 -24.48 -4.63 26.47
N VAL A 73 -25.05 -4.75 25.26
CA VAL A 73 -26.50 -4.82 25.05
C VAL A 73 -27.08 -6.11 25.61
N LEU A 74 -26.40 -7.26 25.41
CA LEU A 74 -26.82 -8.54 25.97
C LEU A 74 -26.79 -8.52 27.49
N TRP A 75 -25.73 -7.98 28.09
CA TRP A 75 -25.60 -7.84 29.53
C TRP A 75 -26.65 -6.91 30.14
N CYS A 76 -26.83 -5.73 29.54
CA CYS A 76 -27.83 -4.76 29.97
C CYS A 76 -29.25 -5.33 29.80
N GLY A 77 -29.52 -5.97 28.67
CA GLY A 77 -30.78 -6.65 28.37
C GLY A 77 -31.07 -7.75 29.38
N TYR A 78 -30.09 -8.60 29.70
CA TYR A 78 -30.23 -9.64 30.74
C TYR A 78 -30.57 -9.04 32.11
N ASN A 79 -29.88 -7.99 32.55
CA ASN A 79 -30.15 -7.34 33.83
C ASN A 79 -31.53 -6.66 33.88
N ILE A 80 -31.97 -6.05 32.78
CA ILE A 80 -33.32 -5.45 32.68
C ILE A 80 -34.40 -6.56 32.70
N LEU A 81 -34.21 -7.65 31.95
CA LEU A 81 -35.18 -8.75 31.88
C LEU A 81 -35.29 -9.47 33.24
N ALA A 82 -34.16 -9.71 33.91
CA ALA A 82 -34.11 -10.30 35.24
C ALA A 82 -34.79 -9.42 36.31
N SER A 83 -34.74 -8.08 36.15
CA SER A 83 -35.39 -7.13 37.08
C SER A 83 -36.89 -6.91 36.77
N ARG A 84 -37.30 -6.95 35.50
CA ARG A 84 -38.67 -6.62 35.05
C ARG A 84 -39.62 -7.81 34.99
N VAL A 85 -39.15 -9.05 35.03
CA VAL A 85 -39.99 -10.26 34.94
C VAL A 85 -39.93 -11.05 36.26
N PRO A 86 -40.86 -10.80 37.21
CA PRO A 86 -40.92 -11.51 38.49
C PRO A 86 -41.21 -13.01 38.35
N SER A 87 -41.84 -13.39 37.23
CA SER A 87 -42.30 -14.77 36.96
C SER A 87 -41.16 -15.78 36.76
N LEU A 88 -39.93 -15.32 36.54
CA LEU A 88 -38.81 -16.17 36.14
C LEU A 88 -37.90 -16.58 37.29
N HIS A 89 -38.17 -16.10 38.52
CA HIS A 89 -37.36 -16.36 39.72
C HIS A 89 -35.84 -16.11 39.54
N TRP A 90 -35.42 -15.33 38.54
CA TRP A 90 -34.02 -14.96 38.39
C TRP A 90 -33.65 -13.87 39.39
N LYS A 91 -32.65 -14.16 40.22
CA LYS A 91 -32.07 -13.19 41.13
C LYS A 91 -31.36 -12.13 40.28
N ALA A 92 -31.70 -10.86 40.46
CA ALA A 92 -30.97 -9.76 39.82
C ALA A 92 -29.48 -9.92 40.15
N PHE A 93 -28.67 -10.17 39.13
CA PHE A 93 -27.24 -10.43 39.28
C PHE A 93 -26.51 -9.18 39.81
N ASP A 94 -27.09 -7.99 39.59
CA ASP A 94 -26.58 -6.69 40.05
C ASP A 94 -27.65 -5.87 40.80
N PRO A 95 -27.75 -6.00 42.14
CA PRO A 95 -28.45 -5.05 42.99
C PRO A 95 -27.69 -3.71 43.04
N PHE A 96 -28.43 -2.58 43.07
CA PHE A 96 -27.90 -1.23 43.31
C PHE A 96 -26.83 -1.26 44.43
N PRO A 97 -25.51 -0.99 44.21
CA PRO A 97 -24.88 -0.01 43.32
C PRO A 97 -23.86 -0.54 42.27
N ALA A 98 -23.81 -1.83 41.93
CA ALA A 98 -22.72 -2.36 41.07
C ALA A 98 -22.82 -1.89 39.60
N PHE A 99 -24.00 -1.52 39.12
CA PHE A 99 -24.13 -0.86 37.81
C PHE A 99 -23.36 0.48 37.73
N VAL A 100 -23.38 1.26 38.82
CA VAL A 100 -22.70 2.55 38.89
C VAL A 100 -21.18 2.38 38.90
N SER A 101 -20.66 1.35 39.59
CA SER A 101 -19.22 1.07 39.58
C SER A 101 -18.73 0.56 38.22
N TYR A 102 -19.53 -0.26 37.52
CA TYR A 102 -19.23 -0.67 36.15
C TYR A 102 -19.13 0.54 35.21
N LEU A 103 -20.14 1.43 35.23
CA LEU A 103 -20.12 2.64 34.41
C LEU A 103 -18.93 3.56 34.73
N LEU A 104 -18.58 3.71 36.01
CA LEU A 104 -17.44 4.50 36.45
C LEU A 104 -16.13 3.94 35.89
N ILE A 105 -15.90 2.62 36.02
CA ILE A 105 -14.68 1.96 35.54
C ILE A 105 -14.58 2.08 34.02
N CYS A 106 -15.68 1.82 33.29
CA CYS A 106 -15.71 1.97 31.83
C CYS A 106 -15.40 3.41 31.39
N ASN A 107 -15.93 4.42 32.09
CA ASN A 107 -15.71 5.82 31.75
C ASN A 107 -14.24 6.24 31.95
N VAL A 108 -13.61 5.81 33.03
CA VAL A 108 -12.17 6.06 33.27
C VAL A 108 -11.33 5.44 32.15
N ILE A 109 -11.63 4.20 31.76
CA ILE A 109 -10.93 3.53 30.65
C ILE A 109 -11.13 4.29 29.34
N GLN A 110 -12.34 4.77 29.05
CA GLN A 110 -12.64 5.54 27.84
C GLN A 110 -11.82 6.85 27.76
N ILE A 111 -11.71 7.58 28.87
CA ILE A 111 -10.92 8.83 28.91
C ILE A 111 -9.45 8.56 28.61
N LEU A 112 -8.89 7.45 29.10
CA LEU A 112 -7.51 7.05 28.79
C LEU A 112 -7.34 6.56 27.34
N LEU A 113 -8.39 6.00 26.75
CA LEU A 113 -8.39 5.48 25.39
C LEU A 113 -8.26 6.60 24.34
N ILE A 114 -8.86 7.77 24.56
CA ILE A 114 -8.89 8.85 23.55
C ILE A 114 -7.47 9.34 23.20
N PRO A 115 -6.60 9.72 24.16
CA PRO A 115 -5.23 10.13 23.85
C PRO A 115 -4.39 8.97 23.29
N LEU A 116 -4.61 7.75 23.77
CA LEU A 116 -3.90 6.57 23.29
C LEU A 116 -4.19 6.30 21.81
N ILE A 117 -5.47 6.38 21.42
CA ILE A 117 -5.91 6.27 20.03
C ILE A 117 -5.35 7.44 19.20
N MET A 118 -5.36 8.67 19.73
CA MET A 118 -4.81 9.84 19.05
C MET A 118 -3.32 9.66 18.73
N VAL A 119 -2.53 9.13 19.66
CA VAL A 119 -1.10 8.83 19.44
C VAL A 119 -0.94 7.74 18.38
N GLY A 120 -1.71 6.65 18.47
CA GLY A 120 -1.67 5.58 17.47
C GLY A 120 -2.03 6.06 16.06
N GLN A 121 -3.08 6.89 15.95
CA GLN A 121 -3.50 7.51 14.70
C GLN A 121 -2.47 8.49 14.15
N ASN A 122 -1.88 9.35 14.99
CA ASN A 122 -0.85 10.29 14.57
C ASN A 122 0.38 9.56 14.01
N LEU A 123 0.77 8.44 14.65
CA LEU A 123 1.89 7.64 14.19
C LEU A 123 1.57 6.91 12.86
N GLN A 124 0.38 6.32 12.74
CA GLN A 124 -0.09 5.73 11.48
C GLN A 124 -0.17 6.78 10.35
N GLY A 125 -0.62 7.99 10.64
CA GLY A 125 -0.69 9.11 9.70
C GLY A 125 0.69 9.54 9.22
N ARG A 126 1.65 9.68 10.13
CA ARG A 126 3.05 9.97 9.78
C ARG A 126 3.66 8.89 8.90
N HIS A 127 3.34 7.62 9.15
CA HIS A 127 3.78 6.51 8.29
C HIS A 127 3.17 6.58 6.89
N ALA A 128 1.88 6.89 6.80
CA ALA A 128 1.19 7.06 5.52
C ALA A 128 1.76 8.24 4.71
N GLU A 129 2.08 9.35 5.38
CA GLU A 129 2.67 10.54 4.75
C GLU A 129 4.07 10.24 4.19
N ILE A 130 4.96 9.64 4.98
CA ILE A 130 6.30 9.27 4.51
C ILE A 130 6.21 8.32 3.30
N ARG A 131 5.32 7.32 3.36
CA ARG A 131 5.10 6.41 2.23
C ARG A 131 4.63 7.16 0.97
N ALA A 132 3.67 8.07 1.13
CA ALA A 132 3.18 8.89 0.02
C ALA A 132 4.29 9.77 -0.59
N GLN A 133 5.16 10.36 0.25
CA GLN A 133 6.30 11.15 -0.23
C GLN A 133 7.30 10.31 -1.04
N LEU A 134 7.60 9.10 -0.59
CA LEU A 134 8.50 8.19 -1.29
C LEU A 134 7.92 7.70 -2.61
N ASP A 135 6.64 7.31 -2.61
CA ASP A 135 5.94 6.90 -3.82
C ASP A 135 5.94 8.04 -4.84
N PHE A 136 5.77 9.29 -4.38
CA PHE A 136 5.85 10.47 -5.23
C PHE A 136 7.26 10.71 -5.79
N GLU A 137 8.32 10.56 -4.99
CA GLU A 137 9.70 10.71 -5.46
C GLU A 137 10.10 9.64 -6.47
N ILE A 138 9.71 8.38 -6.21
CA ILE A 138 9.91 7.26 -7.15
C ILE A 138 9.19 7.56 -8.46
N ASN A 139 7.93 7.99 -8.40
CA ASN A 139 7.16 8.29 -9.60
C ASN A 139 7.77 9.43 -10.42
N GLN A 140 8.19 10.54 -9.78
CA GLN A 140 8.89 11.62 -10.48
C GLN A 140 10.20 11.16 -11.12
N THR A 141 10.93 10.27 -10.45
CA THR A 141 12.18 9.73 -10.99
C THR A 141 11.91 8.83 -12.19
N ALA A 142 10.89 7.97 -12.11
CA ALA A 142 10.45 7.14 -13.22
C ALA A 142 9.99 7.98 -14.42
N GLU A 143 9.23 9.06 -14.21
CA GLU A 143 8.82 9.98 -15.29
C GLU A 143 10.03 10.60 -16.00
N LYS A 144 11.06 11.02 -15.25
CA LYS A 144 12.30 11.58 -15.82
C LYS A 144 13.06 10.53 -16.63
N GLU A 145 13.18 9.31 -16.12
CA GLU A 145 13.87 8.21 -16.81
C GLU A 145 13.14 7.81 -18.09
N VAL A 146 11.80 7.70 -18.05
CA VAL A 146 10.97 7.45 -19.23
C VAL A 146 11.13 8.56 -20.26
N THR A 147 11.10 9.82 -19.83
CA THR A 147 11.32 10.98 -20.72
C THR A 147 12.71 10.93 -21.36
N MET A 148 13.74 10.54 -20.61
CA MET A 148 15.09 10.39 -21.13
C MET A 148 15.19 9.27 -22.17
N ILE A 149 14.53 8.13 -21.92
CA ILE A 149 14.46 7.00 -22.86
C ILE A 149 13.73 7.43 -24.14
N LEU A 150 12.59 8.12 -24.03
CA LEU A 150 11.84 8.68 -25.16
C LEU A 150 12.70 9.60 -26.01
N ARG A 151 13.45 10.53 -25.39
CA ARG A 151 14.38 11.41 -26.11
C ARG A 151 15.50 10.63 -26.80
N HIS A 152 16.02 9.59 -26.16
CA HIS A 152 17.06 8.78 -26.78
C HIS A 152 16.53 7.99 -27.98
N LEU A 153 15.32 7.45 -27.90
CA LEU A 153 14.64 6.77 -29.01
C LEU A 153 14.34 7.72 -30.17
N GLU A 154 13.86 8.93 -29.88
CA GLU A 154 13.63 9.96 -30.90
C GLU A 154 14.95 10.33 -31.60
N HIS A 155 16.03 10.51 -30.83
CA HIS A 155 17.36 10.78 -31.39
C HIS A 155 17.88 9.63 -32.26
N GLN A 156 17.74 8.38 -31.81
CA GLN A 156 18.11 7.21 -32.62
C GLN A 156 17.31 7.13 -33.92
N THR A 157 16.01 7.42 -33.85
CA THR A 157 15.12 7.44 -35.03
C THR A 157 15.57 8.50 -36.03
N ASP A 158 15.92 9.70 -35.56
CA ASP A 158 16.45 10.77 -36.41
C ASP A 158 17.77 10.38 -37.09
N LEU A 159 18.70 9.75 -36.36
CA LEU A 159 19.95 9.26 -36.92
C LEU A 159 19.72 8.19 -37.99
N ILE A 160 18.79 7.26 -37.75
CA ILE A 160 18.41 6.24 -38.74
C ILE A 160 17.85 6.92 -40.01
N ILE A 161 16.97 7.91 -39.86
CA ILE A 161 16.41 8.66 -41.00
C ILE A 161 17.52 9.40 -41.77
N GLN A 162 18.49 10.00 -41.09
CA GLN A 162 19.63 10.67 -41.72
C GLN A 162 20.51 9.68 -42.50
N LEU A 163 20.83 8.53 -41.91
CA LEU A 163 21.60 7.48 -42.58
C LEU A 163 20.85 6.94 -43.82
N MET A 164 19.53 6.72 -43.71
CA MET A 164 18.71 6.29 -44.85
C MET A 164 18.69 7.31 -45.98
N LYS A 165 18.58 8.62 -45.65
CA LYS A 165 18.69 9.69 -46.66
C LYS A 165 20.04 9.65 -47.38
N HIS A 166 21.12 9.42 -46.65
CA HIS A 166 22.47 9.41 -47.22
C HIS A 166 22.75 8.16 -48.07
N GLN A 167 22.07 7.05 -47.81
CA GLN A 167 22.17 5.79 -48.56
C GLN A 167 21.13 5.66 -49.70
N ASN A 168 20.32 6.68 -49.97
CA ASN A 168 19.27 6.69 -50.99
C ASN A 168 18.29 5.48 -50.90
N CYS A 169 18.16 4.89 -49.71
CA CYS A 169 17.18 3.84 -49.47
C CYS A 169 15.79 4.50 -49.40
N GLN A 170 14.92 4.14 -50.33
CA GLN A 170 13.56 4.66 -50.42
C GLN A 170 12.78 4.14 -49.20
N VAL A 171 12.64 4.97 -48.17
CA VAL A 171 11.80 4.67 -47.01
C VAL A 171 10.36 4.55 -47.50
N SER A 172 9.68 3.44 -47.17
CA SER A 172 8.27 3.28 -47.50
C SER A 172 7.48 4.51 -46.99
N PRO A 173 6.77 5.24 -47.87
CA PRO A 173 6.08 6.49 -47.53
C PRO A 173 4.94 6.28 -46.52
N GLU A 174 4.60 5.04 -46.18
CA GLU A 174 3.67 4.70 -45.10
C GLU A 174 4.28 4.85 -43.71
N VAL A 175 5.53 4.41 -43.48
CA VAL A 175 6.18 4.47 -42.15
C VAL A 175 6.44 5.91 -41.73
N VAL A 176 6.85 6.77 -42.69
CA VAL A 176 7.03 8.21 -42.43
C VAL A 176 5.70 8.89 -42.13
N ARG A 177 4.60 8.43 -42.74
CA ARG A 177 3.26 8.96 -42.46
C ARG A 177 2.80 8.54 -41.06
N SER A 178 2.91 7.26 -40.70
CA SER A 178 2.48 6.79 -39.38
C SER A 178 3.25 7.44 -38.23
N LEU A 179 4.57 7.63 -38.38
CA LEU A 179 5.38 8.36 -37.38
C LEU A 179 4.95 9.84 -37.24
N ARG A 180 4.61 10.49 -38.36
CA ARG A 180 4.14 11.88 -38.34
C ARG A 180 2.75 12.01 -37.71
N THR A 181 1.88 11.02 -37.93
CA THR A 181 0.55 10.96 -37.30
C THR A 181 0.68 10.76 -35.80
N ASP A 182 1.54 9.84 -35.35
CA ASP A 182 1.81 9.63 -33.93
C ASP A 182 2.37 10.90 -33.28
N GLN A 183 3.37 11.56 -33.90
CA GLN A 183 3.90 12.83 -33.39
C GLN A 183 2.86 13.95 -33.31
N GLN A 184 1.89 13.98 -34.22
CA GLN A 184 0.80 14.97 -34.16
C GLN A 184 -0.17 14.66 -33.01
N LEU A 185 -0.51 13.40 -32.79
CA LEU A 185 -1.36 12.97 -31.67
C LEU A 185 -0.69 13.28 -30.33
N THR A 186 0.62 13.03 -30.18
CA THR A 186 1.33 13.34 -28.94
C THR A 186 1.34 14.84 -28.65
N LYS A 187 1.52 15.69 -29.68
CA LYS A 187 1.48 17.16 -29.53
C LYS A 187 0.10 17.70 -29.19
N GLU A 188 -0.96 17.09 -29.71
CA GLU A 188 -2.33 17.45 -29.33
C GLU A 188 -2.64 17.03 -27.88
N ILE A 189 -2.22 15.83 -27.46
CA ILE A 189 -2.35 15.36 -26.06
C ILE A 189 -1.56 16.26 -25.09
N GLU A 190 -0.37 16.71 -25.47
CA GLU A 190 0.44 17.62 -24.65
C GLU A 190 -0.21 19.02 -24.53
N LYS A 191 -0.93 19.48 -25.56
CA LYS A 191 -1.74 20.71 -25.50
C LYS A 191 -3.00 20.58 -24.65
N GLU A 192 -3.55 19.37 -24.52
CA GLU A 192 -4.81 19.10 -23.83
C GLU A 192 -4.61 18.81 -22.33
N LYS A 193 -3.37 18.61 -21.86
CA LYS A 193 -3.08 18.36 -20.44
C LYS A 193 -3.31 19.66 -19.63
N PRO A 194 -4.33 19.72 -18.76
CA PRO A 194 -4.57 20.92 -17.95
C PRO A 194 -3.46 21.08 -16.92
N THR A 195 -2.89 22.29 -16.88
CA THR A 195 -1.95 22.78 -15.85
C THR A 195 -2.50 22.61 -14.44
#